data_AF-A0A180FWG8-F1
#
_entry.id   AF-A0A180FWG8-F1
#
_cell.length_a   1.000
_cell.length_b   1.000
_cell.length_c   1.000
_cell.angle_alpha   90.00
_cell.angle_beta   90.00
_cell.angle_gamma   90.00
#
_symmetry.space_group_name_H-M   'P 1'
#
loop_
_entity.id
_entity.type
_entity.pdbx_description
1 polymer ?
#
loop_
_entity_poly.entity_id
_entity_poly.type
_entity_poly.pdbx_seq_one_letter_code
_entity_poly.pdbx_strand_id
1 'polypeptide(L)'
;MAHDCGNLPCELPNERPLRARQATFETQCNTFNADIEWHNLRTERKGNAKSALALIGTDTLAGDSCRLIISGADEQAAHQQLSKWLREEFPHCDAPLAVAENSELEPLPASLTNLNPRLFRARSVCAGSAGGILMRLSSLDLNALGALPAAQDAESEQSALDKGLTLLIKNIEFRLLDSDGATRAILEAHRSLAGDTSL
;
A
#
# COMPACT_ATOMS: atom_id res chain seq x y z
N MET A 1 -35.59 -8.73 -16.69
CA MET A 1 -34.67 -8.74 -15.55
C MET A 1 -33.28 -9.00 -16.11
N ALA A 2 -32.56 -7.93 -16.46
CA ALA A 2 -31.20 -8.03 -16.98
C ALA A 2 -30.28 -8.31 -15.79
N HIS A 3 -29.64 -9.48 -15.79
CA HIS A 3 -28.54 -9.74 -14.89
C HIS A 3 -27.41 -8.78 -15.25
N ASP A 4 -27.07 -7.89 -14.33
CA ASP A 4 -25.97 -6.94 -14.39
C ASP A 4 -24.65 -7.74 -14.24
N CYS A 5 -24.31 -8.54 -15.27
CA CYS A 5 -23.31 -9.61 -15.20
C CYS A 5 -21.88 -9.11 -14.95
N GLY A 6 -21.61 -7.83 -15.22
CA GLY A 6 -20.30 -7.21 -15.05
C GLY A 6 -20.15 -6.44 -13.74
N ASN A 7 -21.17 -6.41 -12.88
CA ASN A 7 -21.24 -5.49 -11.75
C ASN A 7 -21.26 -6.22 -10.40
N LEU A 8 -20.12 -6.22 -9.71
CA LEU A 8 -19.95 -6.91 -8.43
C LEU A 8 -19.87 -5.91 -7.27
N PRO A 9 -20.86 -5.85 -6.36
CA PRO A 9 -20.71 -5.06 -5.15
C PRO A 9 -19.60 -5.63 -4.26
N CYS A 10 -18.75 -4.77 -3.75
CA CYS A 10 -17.74 -5.09 -2.76
C CYS A 10 -17.92 -4.17 -1.54
N GLU A 11 -18.16 -4.78 -0.38
CA GLU A 11 -18.14 -4.09 0.90
C GLU A 11 -16.80 -4.36 1.56
N LEU A 12 -16.05 -3.31 1.85
CA LEU A 12 -14.82 -3.45 2.62
C LEU A 12 -15.19 -3.69 4.08
N PRO A 13 -14.78 -4.81 4.70
CA PRO A 13 -15.03 -5.03 6.11
C PRO A 13 -14.43 -3.89 6.93
N ASN A 14 -15.16 -3.46 7.96
CA ASN A 14 -14.99 -2.22 8.72
C ASN A 14 -13.63 -2.01 9.40
N GLU A 15 -12.71 -2.97 9.30
CA GLU A 15 -11.50 -3.01 10.12
C GLU A 15 -10.26 -2.42 9.45
N ARG A 16 -10.13 -2.44 8.11
CA ARG A 16 -8.97 -1.83 7.41
C ARG A 16 -9.30 -1.25 6.02
N PRO A 17 -8.71 -0.10 5.65
CA PRO A 17 -8.92 0.54 4.35
C PRO A 17 -8.25 -0.24 3.21
N LEU A 18 -8.73 -0.03 1.98
CA LEU A 18 -8.15 -0.63 0.77
C LEU A 18 -6.66 -0.29 0.60
N ARG A 19 -6.23 0.90 1.05
CA ARG A 19 -4.84 1.38 1.02
C ARG A 19 -3.84 0.55 1.86
N ALA A 20 -4.32 -0.39 2.67
CA ALA A 20 -3.44 -1.36 3.33
C ALA A 20 -3.30 -2.68 2.54
N ARG A 21 -4.17 -2.91 1.55
CA ARG A 21 -4.42 -4.23 0.91
C ARG A 21 -4.42 -4.17 -0.63
N GLN A 22 -4.12 -3.00 -1.20
CA GLN A 22 -4.15 -2.75 -2.65
C GLN A 22 -3.22 -3.68 -3.42
N ALA A 23 -2.05 -4.01 -2.89
CA ALA A 23 -1.09 -4.89 -3.57
C ALA A 23 -1.63 -6.33 -3.69
N THR A 24 -2.28 -6.84 -2.65
CA THR A 24 -2.94 -8.17 -2.68
C THR A 24 -4.12 -8.15 -3.65
N PHE A 25 -4.91 -7.07 -3.65
CA PHE A 25 -6.03 -6.90 -4.55
C PHE A 25 -5.59 -6.83 -6.03
N GLU A 26 -4.58 -6.03 -6.32
CA GLU A 26 -3.93 -5.93 -7.63
C GLU A 26 -3.43 -7.29 -8.10
N THR A 27 -2.70 -8.01 -7.25
CA THR A 27 -2.14 -9.34 -7.58
C THR A 27 -3.25 -10.31 -7.97
N GLN A 28 -4.36 -10.31 -7.24
CA GLN A 28 -5.52 -11.15 -7.54
C GLN A 28 -6.20 -10.73 -8.86
N CYS A 29 -6.30 -9.43 -9.15
CA CYS A 29 -6.90 -8.96 -10.41
C CYS A 29 -6.01 -9.27 -11.62
N ASN A 30 -4.69 -9.26 -11.44
CA ASN A 30 -3.71 -9.58 -12.49
C ASN A 30 -3.68 -11.06 -12.91
N THR A 31 -4.39 -11.97 -12.23
CA THR A 31 -4.55 -13.37 -12.68
C THR A 31 -5.55 -13.52 -13.83
N PHE A 32 -6.32 -12.48 -14.12
CA PHE A 32 -7.37 -12.47 -15.15
C PHE A 32 -6.96 -11.59 -16.33
N ASN A 33 -7.44 -11.91 -17.52
CA ASN A 33 -7.25 -11.09 -18.70
C ASN A 33 -8.29 -9.95 -18.79
N ALA A 34 -9.45 -10.10 -18.16
CA ALA A 34 -10.54 -9.14 -18.15
C ALA A 34 -10.10 -7.79 -17.61
N ASP A 35 -10.66 -6.72 -18.15
CA ASP A 35 -10.55 -5.39 -17.59
C ASP A 35 -11.42 -5.34 -16.32
N ILE A 36 -10.81 -4.87 -15.23
CA ILE A 36 -11.46 -4.79 -13.93
C ILE A 36 -11.29 -3.36 -13.44
N GLU A 37 -12.39 -2.63 -13.30
CA GLU A 37 -12.43 -1.27 -12.78
C GLU A 37 -13.02 -1.26 -11.37
N TRP A 38 -12.33 -0.62 -10.44
CA TRP A 38 -12.82 -0.32 -9.10
C TRP A 38 -13.56 1.01 -9.11
N HIS A 39 -14.77 1.04 -8.56
CA HIS A 39 -15.58 2.25 -8.41
C HIS A 39 -15.97 2.43 -6.94
N ASN A 40 -15.50 3.51 -6.34
CA ASN A 40 -15.92 3.92 -5.00
C ASN A 40 -17.18 4.78 -5.11
N LEU A 41 -18.28 4.34 -4.48
CA LEU A 41 -19.58 5.02 -4.57
C LEU A 41 -19.67 6.26 -3.68
N ARG A 42 -18.77 6.43 -2.69
CA ARG A 42 -18.70 7.65 -1.88
C ARG A 42 -18.01 8.79 -2.62
N THR A 43 -16.89 8.50 -3.29
CA THR A 43 -16.09 9.51 -3.99
C THR A 43 -16.43 9.63 -5.47
N GLU A 44 -17.22 8.69 -6.00
CA GLU A 44 -17.49 8.50 -7.44
C GLU A 44 -16.23 8.33 -8.29
N ARG A 45 -15.10 8.01 -7.65
CA ARG A 45 -13.83 7.80 -8.33
C ARG A 45 -13.71 6.37 -8.82
N LYS A 46 -13.12 6.25 -10.01
CA LYS A 46 -12.83 5.00 -10.68
C LYS A 46 -11.33 4.81 -10.85
N GLY A 47 -10.88 3.56 -10.80
CA GLY A 47 -9.48 3.22 -11.00
C GLY A 47 -9.32 1.79 -11.51
N ASN A 48 -8.29 1.54 -12.31
CA ASN A 48 -7.96 0.19 -12.76
C ASN A 48 -7.59 -0.68 -11.55
N ALA A 49 -8.33 -1.78 -11.35
CA ALA A 49 -8.10 -2.70 -10.23
C ALA A 49 -6.80 -3.50 -10.35
N LYS A 50 -6.17 -3.51 -11.52
CA LYS A 50 -4.84 -4.09 -11.76
C LYS A 50 -3.69 -3.10 -11.51
N SER A 51 -3.99 -1.94 -10.92
CA SER A 51 -3.03 -0.89 -10.59
C SER A 51 -3.21 -0.49 -9.13
N ALA A 52 -2.24 -0.79 -8.26
CA ALA A 52 -2.25 -0.31 -6.88
C ALA A 52 -2.34 1.21 -6.80
N LEU A 53 -1.68 1.95 -7.70
CA LEU A 53 -1.74 3.42 -7.69
C LEU A 53 -3.12 3.95 -8.05
N ALA A 54 -3.79 3.36 -9.06
CA ALA A 54 -5.16 3.73 -9.40
C ALA A 54 -6.12 3.42 -8.25
N LEU A 55 -5.97 2.26 -7.60
CA LEU A 55 -6.75 1.90 -6.41
C LEU A 55 -6.53 2.91 -5.27
N ILE A 56 -5.30 3.33 -5.01
CA ILE A 56 -5.00 4.39 -4.01
C ILE A 56 -5.68 5.71 -4.41
N GLY A 57 -5.66 6.06 -5.70
CA GLY A 57 -6.27 7.28 -6.24
C GLY A 57 -7.78 7.37 -6.03
N THR A 58 -8.47 6.24 -5.87
CA THR A 58 -9.92 6.20 -5.57
C THR A 58 -10.28 6.73 -4.18
N ASP A 59 -9.29 6.90 -3.29
CA ASP A 59 -9.46 7.36 -1.91
C ASP A 59 -10.45 6.48 -1.12
N THR A 60 -10.33 5.16 -1.27
CA THR A 60 -11.25 4.19 -0.65
C THR A 60 -10.91 3.92 0.81
N LEU A 61 -11.87 4.23 1.69
CA LEU A 61 -11.79 4.10 3.14
C LEU A 61 -12.47 2.82 3.64
N ALA A 62 -12.22 2.46 4.90
CA ALA A 62 -12.90 1.34 5.55
C ALA A 62 -14.41 1.63 5.67
N GLY A 63 -15.24 0.65 5.30
CA GLY A 63 -16.70 0.79 5.28
C GLY A 63 -17.28 1.49 4.04
N ASP A 64 -16.45 1.90 3.07
CA ASP A 64 -16.95 2.45 1.81
C ASP A 64 -17.65 1.35 0.99
N SER A 65 -18.85 1.66 0.48
CA SER A 65 -19.52 0.84 -0.53
C SER A 65 -18.81 1.01 -1.87
N CYS A 66 -18.35 -0.10 -2.42
CA CYS A 66 -17.60 -0.12 -3.66
C CYS A 66 -18.20 -1.12 -4.65
N ARG A 67 -17.74 -1.03 -5.89
CA ARG A 67 -18.21 -1.83 -7.00
C ARG A 67 -17.06 -2.19 -7.92
N LEU A 68 -17.02 -3.43 -8.38
CA LEU A 68 -16.18 -3.83 -9.51
C LEU A 68 -17.02 -3.86 -10.79
N ILE A 69 -16.45 -3.27 -11.83
CA ILE A 69 -16.96 -3.35 -13.20
C ILE A 69 -15.97 -4.24 -13.96
N ILE A 70 -16.41 -5.44 -14.34
CA ILE A 70 -15.60 -6.45 -15.01
C ILE A 70 -16.10 -6.58 -16.44
N SER A 71 -15.18 -6.53 -17.40
CA SER A 71 -15.48 -6.72 -18.82
C SER A 71 -14.34 -7.41 -19.54
N GLY A 72 -14.64 -8.34 -20.46
CA GLY A 72 -13.61 -8.96 -21.30
C GLY A 72 -13.79 -10.47 -21.48
N ALA A 73 -12.72 -11.13 -21.93
CA ALA A 73 -12.78 -12.52 -22.39
C ALA A 73 -13.12 -13.54 -21.29
N ASP A 74 -12.68 -13.30 -20.06
CA ASP A 74 -12.87 -14.15 -18.89
C ASP A 74 -13.75 -13.47 -17.82
N GLU A 75 -14.65 -12.56 -18.23
CA GLU A 75 -15.54 -11.80 -17.33
C GLU A 75 -16.29 -12.69 -16.33
N GLN A 76 -16.91 -13.77 -16.79
CA GLN A 76 -17.69 -14.68 -15.92
C GLN A 76 -16.80 -15.42 -14.92
N ALA A 77 -15.62 -15.87 -15.35
CA ALA A 77 -14.67 -16.57 -14.49
C ALA A 77 -14.07 -15.62 -13.44
N ALA A 78 -13.68 -14.42 -13.86
CA ALA A 78 -13.21 -13.35 -12.99
C ALA A 78 -14.30 -12.96 -11.98
N HIS A 79 -15.55 -12.76 -12.42
CA HIS A 79 -16.66 -12.41 -11.54
C HIS A 79 -16.88 -13.49 -10.48
N GLN A 80 -16.95 -14.78 -10.86
CA GLN A 80 -17.18 -15.87 -9.91
C GLN A 80 -16.04 -16.00 -8.90
N GLN A 81 -14.79 -15.99 -9.38
CA GLN A 81 -13.63 -16.18 -8.53
C GLN A 81 -13.38 -14.98 -7.61
N LEU A 82 -13.48 -13.74 -8.12
CA LEU A 82 -13.34 -12.52 -7.32
C LEU A 82 -14.48 -12.39 -6.30
N SER A 83 -15.71 -12.78 -6.66
CA SER A 83 -16.85 -12.80 -5.72
C SER A 83 -16.63 -13.73 -4.53
N LYS A 84 -16.03 -14.89 -4.78
CA LYS A 84 -15.70 -15.87 -3.74
C LYS A 84 -14.55 -15.35 -2.89
N TRP A 85 -13.47 -14.93 -3.55
CA TRP A 85 -12.26 -14.44 -2.91
C TRP A 85 -12.54 -13.22 -2.02
N LEU A 86 -13.32 -12.23 -2.48
CA LEU A 86 -13.73 -11.06 -1.70
C LEU A 86 -14.49 -11.41 -0.41
N ARG A 87 -15.26 -12.51 -0.42
CA ARG A 87 -16.05 -12.95 0.73
C ARG A 87 -15.25 -13.82 1.69
N GLU A 88 -14.42 -14.70 1.17
CA GLU A 88 -13.80 -15.78 1.95
C GLU A 88 -12.34 -15.50 2.31
N GLU A 89 -11.56 -14.94 1.39
CA GLU A 89 -10.11 -14.83 1.53
C GLU A 89 -9.68 -13.39 1.83
N PHE A 90 -10.29 -12.42 1.13
CA PHE A 90 -9.92 -11.02 1.23
C PHE A 90 -9.93 -10.56 2.69
N PRO A 91 -10.99 -10.76 3.51
CA PRO A 91 -11.03 -10.31 4.91
C PRO A 91 -9.89 -10.82 5.80
N HIS A 92 -9.22 -11.90 5.38
CA HIS A 92 -8.17 -12.57 6.13
C HIS A 92 -6.77 -12.39 5.51
N CYS A 93 -6.62 -11.57 4.47
CA CYS A 93 -5.34 -11.32 3.81
C CYS A 93 -4.31 -10.62 4.71
N ASP A 94 -4.75 -9.93 5.76
CA ASP A 94 -3.86 -9.28 6.71
C ASP A 94 -3.53 -10.21 7.86
N ALA A 95 -2.24 -10.27 8.22
CA ALA A 95 -1.87 -10.77 9.53
C ALA A 95 -2.57 -9.93 10.62
N PRO A 96 -3.13 -10.56 11.67
CA PRO A 96 -3.68 -9.84 12.80
C PRO A 96 -2.66 -8.84 13.32
N LEU A 97 -3.05 -7.58 13.51
CA LEU A 97 -2.20 -6.65 14.26
C LEU A 97 -2.07 -7.24 15.66
N ALA A 98 -0.83 -7.35 16.14
CA ALA A 98 -0.61 -7.67 17.55
C ALA A 98 -1.41 -6.64 18.37
N VAL A 99 -2.32 -7.14 19.22
CA VAL A 99 -3.05 -6.27 20.13
C VAL A 99 -2.00 -5.61 21.01
N ALA A 100 -1.80 -4.31 20.81
CA ALA A 100 -0.95 -3.54 21.70
C ALA A 100 -1.66 -3.53 23.05
N GLU A 101 -1.21 -4.41 23.96
CA GLU A 101 -1.65 -4.38 25.35
C GLU A 101 -1.55 -2.93 25.83
N ASN A 102 -2.62 -2.44 26.46
CA ASN A 102 -2.55 -1.20 27.21
C ASN A 102 -1.61 -1.45 28.38
N SER A 103 -0.30 -1.34 28.17
CA SER A 103 0.63 -1.19 29.28
C SER A 103 0.25 0.10 29.96
N GLU A 104 -0.41 -0.02 31.12
CA GLU A 104 -0.47 1.06 32.10
C GLU A 104 0.96 1.58 32.25
N LEU A 105 1.17 2.84 31.89
CA LEU A 105 2.52 3.39 31.74
C LEU A 105 3.20 3.44 33.12
N GLU A 106 4.03 2.44 33.40
CA GLU A 106 4.74 2.33 34.68
C GLU A 106 5.48 3.64 35.02
N PRO A 107 5.51 4.03 36.30
CA PRO A 107 6.24 5.22 36.74
C PRO A 107 7.74 5.06 36.47
N LEU A 108 8.42 6.18 36.20
CA LEU A 108 9.88 6.17 36.04
C LEU A 108 10.55 5.67 37.34
N PRO A 109 11.59 4.83 37.27
CA PRO A 109 12.41 4.49 38.43
C PRO A 109 12.91 5.75 39.16
N ALA A 110 13.04 5.68 40.48
CA ALA A 110 13.46 6.83 41.30
C ALA A 110 14.82 7.42 40.86
N SER A 111 15.74 6.56 40.42
CA SER A 111 17.05 6.98 39.88
C SER A 111 16.93 7.88 38.64
N LEU A 112 15.97 7.63 37.75
CA LEU A 112 15.70 8.45 36.57
C LEU A 112 14.87 9.68 36.91
N THR A 113 13.91 9.55 37.83
CA THR A 113 13.09 10.67 38.30
C THR A 113 13.94 11.78 38.93
N ASN A 114 14.96 11.39 39.71
CA ASN A 114 15.87 12.33 40.38
C ASN A 114 16.76 13.14 39.41
N LEU A 115 16.91 12.71 38.16
CA LEU A 115 17.67 13.43 37.13
C LEU A 115 16.84 14.52 36.44
N ASN A 116 15.57 14.67 36.83
CA ASN A 116 14.61 15.62 36.27
C ASN A 116 14.60 15.67 34.72
N PRO A 117 14.52 14.51 34.03
CA PRO A 117 14.63 14.45 32.58
C PRO A 117 13.37 14.98 31.90
N ARG A 118 13.53 15.53 30.69
CA ARG A 118 12.40 15.80 29.80
C ARG A 118 11.90 14.47 29.21
N LEU A 119 10.81 13.94 29.74
CA LEU A 119 10.24 12.66 29.31
C LEU A 119 9.28 12.83 28.13
N PHE A 120 9.49 12.04 27.08
CA PHE A 120 8.52 11.84 26.00
C PHE A 120 8.05 10.39 26.03
N ARG A 121 6.77 10.16 26.37
CA ARG A 121 6.19 8.82 26.38
C ARG A 121 5.65 8.49 24.99
N ALA A 122 5.96 7.30 24.50
CA ALA A 122 5.44 6.77 23.25
C ALA A 122 4.71 5.44 23.51
N ARG A 123 3.77 5.09 22.63
CA ARG A 123 3.12 3.77 22.64
C ARG A 123 4.02 2.77 21.91
N SER A 124 4.33 1.64 22.54
CA SER A 124 5.05 0.58 21.85
C SER A 124 4.18 -0.03 20.76
N VAL A 125 4.73 -0.20 19.56
CA VAL A 125 4.05 -0.80 18.40
C VAL A 125 4.37 -2.31 18.31
N CYS A 126 5.44 -2.77 18.96
CA CYS A 126 5.83 -4.17 19.04
C CYS A 126 6.43 -4.53 20.41
N ALA A 127 6.43 -5.81 20.77
CA ALA A 127 7.12 -6.30 21.95
C ALA A 127 8.63 -6.41 21.65
N GLY A 128 9.45 -5.72 22.42
CA GLY A 128 10.91 -5.73 22.27
C GLY A 128 11.54 -4.38 22.58
N SER A 129 12.81 -4.39 23.01
CA SER A 129 13.61 -3.18 23.21
C SER A 129 14.79 -3.20 22.23
N ALA A 130 14.89 -2.18 21.38
CA ALA A 130 16.08 -1.96 20.56
C ALA A 130 16.95 -0.88 21.22
N GLY A 131 18.21 -1.23 21.51
CA GLY A 131 19.22 -0.27 21.93
C GLY A 131 19.98 0.25 20.72
N GLY A 132 20.12 1.58 20.61
CA GLY A 132 20.88 2.19 19.52
C GLY A 132 21.39 3.57 19.93
N ILE A 133 22.53 3.97 19.37
CA ILE A 133 22.99 5.35 19.46
C ILE A 133 22.30 6.09 18.32
N LEU A 134 21.59 7.17 18.65
CA LEU A 134 20.99 8.03 17.65
C LEU A 134 22.12 8.75 16.88
N MET A 135 22.50 8.20 15.72
CA MET A 135 23.43 8.84 14.80
C MET A 135 22.66 9.54 13.69
N ARG A 136 22.86 10.86 13.56
CA ARG A 136 22.42 11.61 12.38
C ARG A 136 23.35 11.25 11.22
N LEU A 137 22.95 10.27 10.41
CA LEU A 137 23.72 9.86 9.22
C LEU A 137 23.80 10.98 8.18
N SER A 138 22.71 11.72 8.01
CA SER A 138 22.61 12.93 7.20
C SER A 138 21.34 13.67 7.60
N SER A 139 21.27 14.97 7.32
CA SER A 139 19.97 15.64 7.23
C SER A 139 19.86 16.29 5.88
N LEU A 140 18.76 16.05 5.21
CA LEU A 140 18.30 16.93 4.16
C LEU A 140 17.75 18.19 4.85
N ASP A 141 18.44 19.31 4.73
CA ASP A 141 17.86 20.58 5.13
C ASP A 141 16.84 20.97 4.07
N LEU A 142 15.55 20.83 4.40
CA LEU A 142 14.45 21.17 3.51
C LEU A 142 14.46 22.66 3.12
N ASN A 143 15.13 23.50 3.89
CA ASN A 143 15.29 24.94 3.59
C ASN A 143 16.50 25.24 2.70
N ALA A 144 17.41 24.28 2.54
CA ALA A 144 18.58 24.38 1.67
C ALA A 144 18.50 23.44 0.46
N LEU A 145 17.29 22.98 0.12
CA LEU A 145 17.02 22.39 -1.18
C LEU A 145 17.30 23.48 -2.21
N GLY A 146 18.40 23.35 -2.94
CA GLY A 146 18.69 24.23 -4.07
C GLY A 146 17.52 24.29 -5.06
N ALA A 147 17.57 25.22 -6.00
CA ALA A 147 16.53 25.31 -7.02
C ALA A 147 16.36 23.93 -7.70
N LEU A 148 15.13 23.43 -7.75
CA LEU A 148 14.81 22.28 -8.57
C LEU A 148 15.23 22.60 -10.02
N PRO A 149 15.76 21.62 -10.77
CA PRO A 149 16.07 21.83 -12.17
C PRO A 149 14.83 22.36 -12.89
N ALA A 150 15.03 23.29 -13.83
CA ALA A 150 13.93 23.80 -14.63
C ALA A 150 13.30 22.64 -15.41
N ALA A 151 11.96 22.57 -15.37
CA ALA A 151 11.22 21.57 -16.12
C ALA A 151 11.55 21.69 -17.62
N GLN A 152 11.85 20.56 -18.24
CA GLN A 152 12.03 20.44 -19.68
C GLN A 152 10.66 20.30 -20.36
N ASP A 153 10.66 20.06 -21.67
CA ASP A 153 9.43 19.67 -22.36
C ASP A 153 8.92 18.31 -21.85
N ALA A 154 7.62 18.06 -22.05
CA ALA A 154 6.94 16.89 -21.51
C ALA A 154 7.54 15.56 -21.98
N GLU A 155 8.06 15.50 -23.21
CA GLU A 155 8.66 14.27 -23.77
C GLU A 155 10.00 13.97 -23.10
N SER A 156 10.83 15.00 -22.91
CA SER A 156 12.11 14.88 -22.21
C SER A 156 11.92 14.47 -20.74
N GLU A 157 10.96 15.06 -20.03
CA GLU A 157 10.62 14.69 -18.65
C GLU A 157 10.10 13.26 -18.55
N GLN A 158 9.19 12.85 -19.45
CA GLN A 158 8.70 11.47 -19.50
C GLN A 158 9.83 10.48 -19.77
N SER A 159 10.72 10.79 -20.72
CA SER A 159 11.87 9.92 -21.00
C SER A 159 12.83 9.82 -19.80
N ALA A 160 13.03 10.90 -19.05
CA ALA A 160 13.83 10.89 -17.83
C ALA A 160 13.17 10.03 -16.74
N LEU A 161 11.85 10.14 -16.57
CA LEU A 161 11.07 9.31 -15.65
C LEU A 161 11.15 7.83 -16.02
N ASP A 162 10.90 7.45 -17.28
CA ASP A 162 10.94 6.07 -17.75
C ASP A 162 12.32 5.44 -17.54
N LYS A 163 13.39 6.21 -17.81
CA LYS A 163 14.78 5.79 -17.52
C LYS A 163 14.99 5.57 -16.02
N GLY A 164 14.51 6.50 -15.19
CA GLY A 164 14.57 6.42 -13.74
C GLY A 164 13.85 5.19 -13.19
N LEU A 165 12.62 4.94 -13.63
CA LEU A 165 11.81 3.77 -13.26
C LEU A 165 12.48 2.47 -13.71
N THR A 166 13.03 2.43 -14.93
CA THR A 166 13.77 1.26 -15.43
C THR A 166 14.98 0.94 -14.54
N LEU A 167 15.75 1.95 -14.13
CA LEU A 167 16.89 1.76 -13.24
C LEU A 167 16.46 1.33 -11.84
N LEU A 168 15.38 1.91 -11.32
CA LEU A 168 14.82 1.58 -10.01
C LEU A 168 14.34 0.12 -9.97
N ILE A 169 13.56 -0.31 -10.96
CA ILE A 169 13.07 -1.70 -11.06
C ILE A 169 14.26 -2.67 -11.09
N LYS A 170 15.27 -2.41 -11.93
CA LYS A 170 16.50 -3.23 -11.97
C LYS A 170 17.21 -3.30 -10.62
N ASN A 171 17.29 -2.19 -9.90
CA ASN A 171 17.89 -2.16 -8.56
C ASN A 171 17.11 -3.01 -7.56
N ILE A 172 15.77 -2.91 -7.57
CA ILE A 172 14.90 -3.71 -6.72
C ILE A 172 15.03 -5.20 -7.05
N GLU A 173 15.00 -5.56 -8.33
CA GLU A 173 15.20 -6.94 -8.80
C GLU A 173 16.54 -7.52 -8.36
N PHE A 174 17.61 -6.72 -8.43
CA PHE A 174 18.91 -7.14 -7.94
C PHE A 174 18.90 -7.41 -6.42
N ARG A 175 18.28 -6.52 -5.64
CA ARG A 175 18.14 -6.71 -4.18
C ARG A 175 17.25 -7.89 -3.81
N LEU A 176 16.28 -8.22 -4.64
CA LEU A 176 15.39 -9.36 -4.43
C LEU A 176 16.12 -10.71 -4.45
N LEU A 177 17.25 -10.81 -5.15
CA LEU A 177 18.06 -12.04 -5.27
C LEU A 177 18.63 -12.51 -3.92
N ASP A 178 18.90 -11.58 -3.00
CA ASP A 178 19.53 -11.85 -1.69
C ASP A 178 18.58 -11.55 -0.52
N SER A 179 17.28 -11.41 -0.79
CA SER A 179 16.27 -11.06 0.21
C SER A 179 15.37 -12.25 0.56
N ASP A 180 15.06 -12.38 1.85
CA ASP A 180 14.15 -13.37 2.39
C ASP A 180 13.04 -12.74 3.27
N GLY A 181 12.05 -13.57 3.61
CA GLY A 181 10.97 -13.23 4.53
C GLY A 181 10.29 -11.88 4.26
N ALA A 182 10.19 -11.05 5.30
CA ALA A 182 9.49 -9.76 5.23
C ALA A 182 10.18 -8.75 4.30
N THR A 183 11.52 -8.77 4.21
CA THR A 183 12.27 -7.87 3.32
C THR A 183 11.92 -8.12 1.86
N ARG A 184 11.80 -9.40 1.48
CA ARG A 184 11.39 -9.80 0.14
C ARG A 184 9.99 -9.28 -0.20
N ALA A 185 9.02 -9.50 0.69
CA ALA A 185 7.64 -9.04 0.49
C ALA A 185 7.54 -7.52 0.29
N ILE A 186 8.33 -6.73 1.03
CA ILE A 186 8.39 -5.27 0.87
C ILE A 186 8.97 -4.89 -0.50
N LEU A 187 10.06 -5.54 -0.92
CA LEU A 187 10.69 -5.26 -2.22
C LEU A 187 9.79 -5.66 -3.39
N GLU A 188 9.04 -6.76 -3.29
CA GLU A 188 8.04 -7.16 -4.29
C GLU A 188 6.91 -6.11 -4.40
N ALA A 189 6.42 -5.59 -3.28
CA ALA A 189 5.44 -4.50 -3.27
C ALA A 189 5.99 -3.21 -3.93
N HIS A 190 7.24 -2.83 -3.63
CA HIS A 190 7.88 -1.69 -4.28
C HIS A 190 8.08 -1.90 -5.79
N ARG A 191 8.41 -3.12 -6.21
CA ARG A 191 8.55 -3.46 -7.63
C ARG A 191 7.22 -3.33 -8.37
N SER A 192 6.12 -3.80 -7.79
CA SER A 192 4.77 -3.65 -8.36
C SER A 192 4.39 -2.18 -8.51
N LEU A 193 4.59 -1.36 -7.47
CA LEU A 193 4.31 0.09 -7.53
C LEU A 193 5.15 0.83 -8.58
N ALA A 194 6.43 0.49 -8.73
CA ALA A 194 7.31 1.13 -9.70
C ALA A 194 7.01 0.72 -11.16
N GLY A 195 6.39 -0.44 -11.37
CA GLY A 195 5.96 -0.94 -12.67
C GLY A 195 4.47 -0.74 -12.95
N ASP A 196 3.80 0.08 -12.13
CA ASP A 196 2.36 0.29 -12.22
C ASP A 196 1.99 1.01 -13.53
N THR A 197 0.91 0.55 -14.16
CA THR A 197 0.43 1.05 -15.45
C THR A 197 -0.16 2.46 -15.42
N SER A 198 -0.38 3.03 -14.24
CA SER A 198 -0.94 4.37 -14.04
C SER A 198 0.12 5.47 -13.88
N LEU A 199 1.42 5.13 -13.99
CA LEU A 199 2.54 6.08 -14.01
C LEU A 199 2.79 6.65 -15.41
#